data_AF-A0A9Y2MU84-F1
#
_entry.id   AF-A0A9Y2MU84-F1
#
_cell.length_a   1.000
_cell.length_b   1.000
_cell.length_c   1.000
_cell.angle_alpha   90.00
_cell.angle_beta   90.00
_cell.angle_gamma   90.00
#
_symmetry.space_group_name_H-M   'P 1'
#
loop_
_entity.id
_entity.type
_entity.pdbx_description
1 polymer ?
#
loop_
_entity_poly.entity_id
_entity_poly.type
_entity_poly.pdbx_seq_one_letter_code
_entity_poly.pdbx_strand_id
1 'polypeptide(L)'
;MTTSLTPEITEKAPGRLAGRPEFPRAAPAPAAPAPDAGAPGATAPDLTGVHTTTPDPDSDTREAGSQLHRLAAMASLQDWIRRSSPVLMHEAVLAGQSPAEIAAAARLSVAQAHLTWNTWATRRLTAGTSGEALPLRQYLRVHTAFARALNDA
;
A
#
# COMPACT_ATOMS: atom_id res chain seq x y z
N MET A 1 -0.21 41.44 -55.62
CA MET A 1 0.48 41.99 -54.43
C MET A 1 -0.48 41.91 -53.26
N THR A 2 -0.32 40.90 -52.40
CA THR A 2 -1.04 40.80 -51.13
C THR A 2 -0.14 40.06 -50.16
N THR A 3 0.37 40.79 -49.17
CA THR A 3 1.25 40.33 -48.09
C THR A 3 0.40 40.24 -46.83
N SER A 4 0.44 39.12 -46.10
CA SER A 4 -0.01 38.91 -44.70
C SER A 4 0.00 37.39 -44.43
N LEU A 5 0.38 36.84 -43.28
CA LEU A 5 0.69 37.36 -41.96
C LEU A 5 1.53 36.28 -41.23
N THR A 6 2.59 36.68 -40.56
CA THR A 6 3.40 35.81 -39.68
C THR A 6 2.82 35.84 -38.27
N PRO A 7 2.63 34.71 -37.56
CA PRO A 7 2.39 34.75 -36.13
C PRO A 7 3.71 34.81 -35.35
N GLU A 8 3.88 35.91 -34.64
CA GLU A 8 4.87 36.15 -33.60
C GLU A 8 4.56 35.26 -32.38
N ILE A 9 5.46 34.32 -32.04
CA ILE A 9 5.34 33.52 -30.82
C ILE A 9 6.31 34.12 -29.79
N THR A 10 5.79 35.03 -28.97
CA THR A 10 6.41 35.47 -27.72
C THR A 10 5.92 34.54 -26.61
N GLU A 11 6.76 33.61 -26.13
CA GLU A 11 6.49 32.85 -24.89
C GLU A 11 7.69 32.88 -23.92
N LYS A 12 7.69 33.98 -23.17
CA LYS A 12 7.96 34.12 -21.73
C LYS A 12 8.47 32.86 -20.98
N ALA A 13 9.69 32.97 -20.45
CA ALA A 13 10.31 32.02 -19.53
C ALA A 13 9.51 31.74 -18.25
N PRO A 14 9.56 30.52 -17.68
CA PRO A 14 9.23 30.28 -16.29
C PRO A 14 10.49 30.32 -15.42
N GLY A 15 10.52 31.31 -14.52
CA GLY A 15 11.45 31.36 -13.40
C GLY A 15 11.08 30.36 -12.30
N ARG A 16 12.13 29.97 -11.55
CA ARG A 16 12.17 29.51 -10.15
C ARG A 16 10.98 28.72 -9.58
N LEU A 17 11.24 27.45 -9.30
CA LEU A 17 10.65 26.71 -8.17
C LEU A 17 11.83 26.19 -7.34
N ALA A 18 12.12 26.75 -6.16
CA ALA A 18 11.41 26.57 -4.90
C ALA A 18 11.73 25.21 -4.24
N GLY A 19 12.42 25.30 -3.10
CA GLY A 19 12.19 24.45 -1.94
C GLY A 19 12.60 22.99 -2.05
N ARG A 20 13.85 22.71 -1.69
CA ARG A 20 14.27 21.38 -1.20
C ARG A 20 13.44 21.03 0.05
N PRO A 21 12.70 19.92 0.10
CA PRO A 21 12.00 19.53 1.32
C PRO A 21 13.03 19.07 2.35
N GLU A 22 13.15 19.82 3.46
CA GLU A 22 13.91 19.41 4.62
C GLU A 22 13.10 18.37 5.40
N PHE A 23 13.63 17.16 5.52
CA PHE A 23 13.04 16.14 6.38
C PHE A 23 13.28 16.51 7.85
N PRO A 24 12.26 16.48 8.72
CA PRO A 24 12.45 16.70 10.15
C PRO A 24 13.30 15.56 10.74
N ARG A 25 14.46 15.93 11.30
CA ARG A 25 15.35 15.03 12.05
C ARG A 25 14.62 14.58 13.32
N ALA A 26 14.36 13.27 13.43
CA ALA A 26 13.77 12.68 14.63
C ALA A 26 14.64 12.99 15.87
N ALA A 27 14.00 13.43 16.95
CA ALA A 27 14.64 13.65 18.24
C ALA A 27 15.14 12.31 18.82
N PRO A 28 16.30 12.28 19.51
CA PRO A 28 16.76 11.08 20.20
C PRO A 28 15.82 10.74 21.37
N ALA A 29 15.51 9.46 21.51
CA ALA A 29 14.70 8.92 22.60
C ALA A 29 15.36 9.17 23.98
N PRO A 30 14.58 9.42 25.05
CA PRO A 30 15.12 9.56 26.40
C PRO A 30 15.72 8.24 26.90
N ALA A 31 16.87 8.35 27.58
CA ALA A 31 17.63 7.25 28.15
C ALA A 31 16.85 6.51 29.25
N ALA A 32 16.94 5.19 29.27
CA ALA A 32 16.39 4.34 30.32
C ALA A 32 17.11 4.58 31.66
N PRO A 33 16.40 4.55 32.81
CA PRO A 33 17.02 4.65 34.12
C PRO A 33 17.82 3.38 34.47
N ALA A 34 18.96 3.60 35.12
CA ALA A 34 19.89 2.55 35.57
C ALA A 34 19.27 1.62 36.63
N PRO A 35 19.69 0.34 36.72
CA PRO A 35 19.28 -0.55 37.79
C PRO A 35 20.01 -0.19 39.10
N ASP A 36 19.21 0.06 40.14
CA ASP A 36 19.68 0.27 41.50
C ASP A 36 20.24 -1.03 42.10
N ALA A 37 21.36 -0.92 42.79
CA ALA A 37 22.12 -2.03 43.32
C ALA A 37 21.86 -2.17 44.83
N GLY A 38 21.22 -3.28 45.20
CA GLY A 38 21.60 -4.07 46.38
C GLY A 38 20.87 -3.79 47.70
N ALA A 39 20.13 -4.79 48.17
CA ALA A 39 20.04 -5.14 49.58
C ALA A 39 19.83 -6.67 49.73
N PRO A 40 20.72 -7.42 50.40
CA PRO A 40 20.47 -8.81 50.77
C PRO A 40 20.03 -8.90 52.24
N GLY A 41 18.89 -9.54 52.50
CA GLY A 41 18.41 -9.83 53.84
C GLY A 41 17.38 -10.94 53.80
N ALA A 42 17.84 -12.17 54.04
CA ALA A 42 17.04 -13.40 54.00
C ALA A 42 16.13 -13.55 55.22
N THR A 43 14.89 -14.01 55.02
CA THR A 43 14.22 -14.92 55.99
C THR A 43 13.05 -15.68 55.37
N ALA A 44 13.19 -17.02 55.39
CA ALA A 44 12.19 -18.11 55.44
C ALA A 44 11.13 -18.31 54.30
N PRO A 45 10.95 -19.56 53.82
CA PRO A 45 9.86 -19.94 52.94
C PRO A 45 8.61 -20.31 53.77
N ASP A 46 7.51 -19.59 53.59
CA ASP A 46 6.20 -20.02 54.07
C ASP A 46 5.41 -20.62 52.90
N LEU A 47 5.26 -21.94 52.95
CA LEU A 47 4.53 -22.76 51.99
C LEU A 47 3.04 -22.83 52.39
N THR A 48 2.29 -21.72 52.31
CA THR A 48 0.82 -21.77 52.28
C THR A 48 0.23 -20.49 51.68
N GLY A 49 0.35 -20.36 50.37
CA GLY A 49 -0.46 -19.42 49.60
C GLY A 49 -1.14 -20.18 48.48
N VAL A 50 -2.41 -20.52 48.64
CA VAL A 50 -3.27 -20.94 47.53
C VAL A 50 -3.10 -19.90 46.44
N HIS A 51 -2.44 -20.29 45.34
CA HIS A 51 -2.37 -19.48 44.13
C HIS A 51 -3.78 -19.43 43.54
N THR A 52 -4.63 -18.57 44.10
CA THR A 52 -5.72 -17.99 43.33
C THR A 52 -5.03 -17.05 42.36
N THR A 53 -4.58 -17.60 41.23
CA THR A 53 -4.15 -16.82 40.08
C THR A 53 -5.39 -16.13 39.55
N THR A 54 -5.79 -15.04 40.21
CA THR A 54 -6.82 -14.16 39.67
C THR A 54 -6.27 -13.70 38.31
N PRO A 55 -6.96 -14.00 37.19
CA PRO A 55 -6.50 -13.52 35.90
C PRO A 55 -6.39 -12.00 35.98
N ASP A 56 -5.22 -11.49 35.63
CA ASP A 56 -4.94 -10.06 35.66
C ASP A 56 -5.76 -9.40 34.52
N PRO A 57 -6.83 -8.64 34.85
CA PRO A 57 -7.71 -8.07 33.83
C PRO A 57 -6.96 -7.06 32.94
N ASP A 58 -5.87 -6.47 33.43
CA ASP A 58 -5.03 -5.56 32.65
C ASP A 58 -4.17 -6.31 31.62
N SER A 59 -3.81 -7.56 31.91
CA SER A 59 -3.13 -8.44 30.95
C SER A 59 -4.08 -8.93 29.86
N ASP A 60 -5.30 -9.33 30.21
CA ASP A 60 -6.34 -9.75 29.25
C ASP A 60 -6.76 -8.60 28.32
N THR A 61 -6.90 -7.39 28.84
CA THR A 61 -7.23 -6.20 28.03
C THR A 61 -6.06 -5.76 27.13
N ARG A 62 -4.82 -5.84 27.61
CA ARG A 62 -3.63 -5.59 26.78
C ARG A 62 -3.49 -6.64 25.67
N GLU A 63 -3.76 -7.91 25.96
CA GLU A 63 -3.74 -8.98 24.96
C GLU A 63 -4.85 -8.77 23.91
N ALA A 64 -6.08 -8.50 24.33
CA ALA A 64 -7.18 -8.19 23.43
C ALA A 64 -6.87 -6.95 22.56
N GLY A 65 -6.27 -5.90 23.14
CA GLY A 65 -5.79 -4.74 22.39
C GLY A 65 -4.74 -5.11 21.34
N SER A 66 -3.82 -6.02 21.66
CA SER A 66 -2.81 -6.51 20.72
C SER A 66 -3.41 -7.35 19.58
N GLN A 67 -4.43 -8.16 19.86
CA GLN A 67 -5.15 -8.96 18.88
C GLN A 67 -5.97 -8.09 17.92
N LEU A 68 -6.68 -7.08 18.46
CA LEU A 68 -7.42 -6.10 17.65
C LEU A 68 -6.48 -5.28 16.76
N HIS A 69 -5.33 -4.84 17.29
CA HIS A 69 -4.32 -4.14 16.49
C HIS A 69 -3.80 -5.02 15.35
N ARG A 70 -3.51 -6.31 15.62
CA ARG A 70 -3.08 -7.26 14.58
C ARG A 70 -4.16 -7.45 13.52
N LEU A 71 -5.43 -7.60 13.90
CA LEU A 71 -6.54 -7.71 12.95
C LEU A 71 -6.67 -6.45 12.09
N ALA A 72 -6.58 -5.26 12.70
CA ALA A 72 -6.61 -3.99 11.97
C ALA A 72 -5.44 -3.86 10.98
N ALA A 73 -4.23 -4.27 11.37
CA ALA A 73 -3.07 -4.29 10.49
C ALA A 73 -3.26 -5.24 9.31
N MET A 74 -3.77 -6.47 9.55
CA MET A 74 -4.05 -7.44 8.49
C MET A 74 -5.15 -6.96 7.54
N ALA A 75 -6.21 -6.34 8.06
CA ALA A 75 -7.26 -5.74 7.26
C ALA A 75 -6.72 -4.59 6.38
N SER A 76 -5.86 -3.74 6.95
CA SER A 76 -5.23 -2.64 6.23
C SER A 76 -4.31 -3.14 5.11
N LEU A 77 -3.53 -4.20 5.38
CA LEU A 77 -2.71 -4.86 4.37
C LEU A 77 -3.57 -5.46 3.27
N GLN A 78 -4.67 -6.14 3.61
CA GLN A 78 -5.57 -6.71 2.63
C GLN A 78 -6.21 -5.62 1.76
N ASP A 79 -6.63 -4.51 2.34
CA ASP A 79 -7.16 -3.36 1.62
C ASP A 79 -6.10 -2.71 0.70
N TRP A 80 -4.86 -2.60 1.18
CA TRP A 80 -3.75 -2.16 0.34
C TRP A 80 -3.53 -3.10 -0.86
N ILE A 81 -3.48 -4.42 -0.64
CA ILE A 81 -3.33 -5.42 -1.72
C ILE A 81 -4.49 -5.29 -2.72
N ARG A 82 -5.74 -5.18 -2.25
CA ARG A 82 -6.90 -5.03 -3.14
C ARG A 82 -6.83 -3.77 -4.00
N ARG A 83 -6.32 -2.68 -3.47
CA ARG A 83 -6.16 -1.40 -4.19
C ARG A 83 -4.98 -1.39 -5.14
N SER A 84 -3.87 -2.04 -4.79
CA SER A 84 -2.64 -2.07 -5.59
C SER A 84 -2.65 -3.16 -6.68
N SER A 85 -3.37 -4.26 -6.45
CA SER A 85 -3.38 -5.42 -7.35
C SER A 85 -3.70 -5.09 -8.82
N PRO A 86 -4.74 -4.30 -9.17
CA PRO A 86 -5.01 -3.95 -10.56
C PRO A 86 -3.88 -3.17 -11.24
N VAL A 87 -3.18 -2.31 -10.50
CA VAL A 87 -2.05 -1.52 -11.02
C VAL A 87 -0.87 -2.44 -11.33
N LEU A 88 -0.54 -3.34 -10.40
CA LEU A 88 0.53 -4.31 -10.58
C LEU A 88 0.26 -5.27 -11.76
N MET A 89 -0.99 -5.71 -11.93
CA MET A 89 -1.40 -6.51 -13.10
C MET A 89 -1.18 -5.73 -14.40
N HIS A 90 -1.55 -4.45 -14.42
CA HIS A 90 -1.37 -3.58 -15.58
C HIS A 90 0.12 -3.46 -15.96
N GLU A 91 0.96 -3.12 -14.98
CA GLU A 91 2.41 -2.98 -15.18
C GLU A 91 3.06 -4.30 -15.63
N ALA A 92 2.66 -5.43 -15.04
CA ALA A 92 3.18 -6.74 -15.41
C ALA A 92 2.85 -7.11 -16.88
N VAL A 93 1.62 -6.85 -17.34
CA VAL A 93 1.27 -7.07 -18.76
C VAL A 93 2.06 -6.13 -19.66
N LEU A 94 2.25 -4.86 -19.27
CA LEU A 94 3.06 -3.92 -20.04
C LEU A 94 4.54 -4.33 -20.12
N ALA A 95 5.05 -4.96 -19.06
CA ALA A 95 6.38 -5.58 -18.99
C ALA A 95 6.48 -6.91 -19.77
N GLY A 96 5.38 -7.40 -20.34
CA GLY A 96 5.36 -8.59 -21.20
C GLY A 96 5.09 -9.90 -20.48
N GLN A 97 4.72 -9.88 -19.19
CA GLN A 97 4.28 -11.08 -18.48
C GLN A 97 2.95 -11.58 -19.05
N SER A 98 2.74 -12.90 -19.05
CA SER A 98 1.49 -13.46 -19.57
C SER A 98 0.34 -13.24 -18.58
N PRO A 99 -0.89 -12.98 -19.08
CA PRO A 99 -2.06 -12.86 -18.20
C PRO A 99 -2.34 -14.09 -17.34
N ALA A 100 -1.94 -15.28 -17.80
CA ALA A 100 -2.07 -16.53 -17.06
C ALA A 100 -1.13 -16.56 -15.83
N GLU A 101 0.15 -16.20 -16.01
CA GLU A 101 1.13 -16.11 -14.91
C GLU A 101 0.71 -15.05 -13.89
N ILE A 102 0.23 -13.89 -14.36
CA ILE A 102 -0.26 -12.81 -13.50
C ILE A 102 -1.47 -13.26 -12.68
N ALA A 103 -2.44 -13.93 -13.31
CA ALA A 103 -3.61 -14.45 -12.62
C ALA A 103 -3.22 -15.52 -11.58
N ALA A 104 -2.32 -16.43 -11.93
CA ALA A 104 -1.78 -17.43 -11.02
C ALA A 104 -1.07 -16.79 -9.82
N ALA A 105 -0.22 -15.78 -10.04
CA ALA A 105 0.46 -15.03 -8.99
C ALA A 105 -0.52 -14.30 -8.06
N ALA A 106 -1.62 -13.78 -8.61
CA ALA A 106 -2.70 -13.16 -7.86
C ALA A 106 -3.65 -14.17 -7.18
N ARG A 107 -3.46 -15.48 -7.41
CA ARG A 107 -4.37 -16.57 -6.98
C ARG A 107 -5.81 -16.35 -7.46
N LEU A 108 -5.95 -15.91 -8.70
CA LEU A 108 -7.22 -15.68 -9.38
C LEU A 108 -7.27 -16.52 -10.67
N SER A 109 -8.48 -16.79 -11.14
CA SER A 109 -8.64 -17.19 -12.55
C SER A 109 -8.32 -16.02 -13.48
N VAL A 110 -7.97 -16.33 -14.74
CA VAL A 110 -7.72 -15.29 -15.76
C VAL A 110 -8.95 -14.37 -15.91
N ALA A 111 -10.16 -14.92 -15.85
CA ALA A 111 -11.40 -14.14 -15.91
C ALA A 111 -11.55 -13.19 -14.72
N GLN A 112 -11.29 -13.65 -13.49
CA GLN A 112 -11.35 -12.79 -12.30
C GLN A 112 -10.27 -11.71 -12.31
N ALA A 113 -9.06 -12.04 -12.75
CA ALA A 113 -7.98 -11.07 -12.92
C ALA A 113 -8.35 -10.00 -13.95
N HIS A 114 -8.89 -10.40 -15.11
CA HIS A 114 -9.37 -9.48 -16.14
C HIS A 114 -10.48 -8.56 -15.63
N LEU A 115 -11.50 -9.10 -14.94
CA LEU A 115 -12.58 -8.30 -14.37
C LEU A 115 -12.08 -7.30 -13.32
N THR A 116 -11.18 -7.74 -12.44
CA THR A 116 -10.56 -6.91 -11.40
C THR A 116 -9.78 -5.76 -12.01
N TRP A 117 -8.92 -6.06 -12.99
CA TRP A 117 -8.18 -5.06 -13.74
C TRP A 117 -9.10 -4.12 -14.53
N ASN A 118 -10.08 -4.66 -15.27
CA ASN A 118 -10.97 -3.88 -16.14
C ASN A 118 -11.82 -2.88 -15.35
N THR A 119 -12.32 -3.28 -14.18
CA THR A 119 -13.09 -2.41 -13.26
C THR A 119 -12.24 -1.24 -12.75
N TRP A 120 -10.96 -1.45 -12.51
CA TRP A 120 -10.03 -0.36 -12.17
C TRP A 120 -9.73 0.53 -13.39
N ALA A 121 -9.47 -0.09 -14.54
CA ALA A 121 -9.04 0.61 -15.75
C ALA A 121 -10.15 1.50 -16.33
N THR A 122 -11.41 1.06 -16.31
CA THR A 122 -12.56 1.86 -16.77
C THR A 122 -12.76 3.10 -15.91
N ARG A 123 -12.67 2.97 -14.58
CA ARG A 123 -12.71 4.12 -13.65
C ARG A 123 -11.60 5.14 -13.95
N ARG A 124 -10.41 4.67 -14.34
CA ARG A 124 -9.27 5.51 -14.71
C ARG A 124 -9.40 6.16 -16.08
N LEU A 125 -10.07 5.51 -17.03
CA LEU A 125 -10.40 6.12 -18.33
C LEU A 125 -11.40 7.27 -18.19
N THR A 126 -12.35 7.16 -17.25
CA THR A 126 -13.39 8.17 -17.01
C THR A 126 -12.99 9.23 -15.99
N ALA A 127 -11.84 9.09 -15.33
CA ALA A 127 -11.37 10.04 -14.32
C ALA A 127 -10.80 11.31 -15.00
N GLY A 128 -11.68 12.26 -15.30
CA GLY A 128 -11.38 13.42 -16.13
C GLY A 128 -10.54 14.54 -15.52
N THR A 129 -10.00 14.45 -14.29
CA THR A 129 -9.13 15.54 -13.73
C THR A 129 -8.45 15.26 -12.38
N SER A 130 -8.84 14.22 -11.61
CA SER A 130 -8.33 14.03 -10.23
C SER A 130 -7.20 13.00 -10.07
N GLY A 131 -6.66 12.48 -11.17
CA GLY A 131 -5.53 11.56 -11.15
C GLY A 131 -4.98 11.32 -12.55
N GLU A 132 -3.81 10.69 -12.64
CA GLU A 132 -3.23 10.30 -13.93
C GLU A 132 -4.20 9.37 -14.66
N ALA A 133 -4.75 9.87 -15.77
CA ALA A 133 -5.70 9.17 -16.60
C ALA A 133 -4.97 8.05 -17.36
N LEU A 134 -5.60 6.88 -17.45
CA LEU A 134 -5.03 5.75 -18.17
C LEU A 134 -5.09 6.03 -19.69
N PRO A 135 -3.98 5.99 -20.44
CA PRO A 135 -4.04 6.18 -21.89
C PRO A 135 -4.84 5.07 -22.57
N LEU A 136 -5.76 5.41 -23.48
CA LEU A 136 -6.61 4.45 -24.20
C LEU A 136 -5.78 3.34 -24.89
N ARG A 137 -4.61 3.68 -25.44
CA ARG A 137 -3.71 2.71 -26.06
C ARG A 137 -3.21 1.65 -25.08
N GLN A 138 -2.87 2.05 -23.85
CA GLN A 138 -2.43 1.11 -22.81
C GLN A 138 -3.59 0.23 -22.35
N TYR A 139 -4.79 0.81 -22.19
CA TYR A 139 -6.00 0.05 -21.90
C TYR A 139 -6.24 -1.04 -22.96
N LEU A 140 -6.26 -0.70 -24.25
CA LEU A 140 -6.50 -1.67 -25.31
C LEU A 140 -5.42 -2.75 -25.36
N ARG A 141 -4.15 -2.39 -25.13
CA ARG A 141 -3.04 -3.35 -25.10
C ARG A 141 -3.22 -4.39 -23.99
N VAL A 142 -3.54 -3.97 -22.77
CA VAL A 142 -3.73 -4.91 -21.66
C VAL A 142 -5.04 -5.70 -21.80
N HIS A 143 -6.11 -5.05 -22.25
CA HIS A 143 -7.40 -5.70 -22.51
C HIS A 143 -7.27 -6.81 -23.55
N THR A 144 -6.58 -6.56 -24.66
CA THR A 144 -6.38 -7.56 -25.72
C THR A 144 -5.49 -8.72 -25.25
N ALA A 145 -4.51 -8.48 -24.37
CA ALA A 145 -3.71 -9.56 -23.78
C ALA A 145 -4.61 -10.50 -22.94
N PHE A 146 -5.40 -9.95 -22.01
CA PHE A 146 -6.35 -10.75 -21.23
C PHE A 146 -7.38 -11.48 -22.11
N ALA A 147 -7.91 -10.80 -23.13
CA ALA A 147 -8.89 -11.40 -24.05
C ALA A 147 -8.31 -12.59 -24.82
N ARG A 148 -7.04 -12.54 -25.23
CA ARG A 148 -6.35 -13.69 -25.85
C ARG A 148 -6.25 -14.85 -24.88
N ALA A 149 -5.74 -14.60 -23.67
CA ALA A 149 -5.59 -15.63 -22.65
C ALA A 149 -6.92 -16.29 -22.25
N LEU A 150 -8.05 -15.58 -22.34
CA LEU A 150 -9.38 -16.14 -22.11
C LEU A 150 -9.88 -17.05 -23.23
N ASN A 151 -9.40 -16.88 -24.45
CA ASN A 151 -9.74 -17.76 -25.58
C ASN A 151 -8.83 -19.00 -25.63
N ASP A 152 -7.66 -18.93 -24.99
CA ASP A 152 -6.68 -20.01 -24.94
C ASP A 152 -6.88 -20.97 -23.73
N ALA A 153 -7.81 -20.63 -22.82
CA ALA A 153 -8.10 -21.35 -21.57
C ALA A 153 -9.39 -22.18 -21.64
#